data_AF-A0A2S6U826-F1
#
_entry.id   AF-A0A2S6U826-F1
#
_cell.length_a   1.000
_cell.length_b   1.000
_cell.length_c   1.000
_cell.angle_alpha   90.00
_cell.angle_beta   90.00
_cell.angle_gamma   90.00
#
_symmetry.space_group_name_H-M   'P 1'
#
loop_
_entity.id
_entity.type
_entity.pdbx_description
1 polymer ?
#
loop_
_entity_poly.entity_id
_entity_poly.type
_entity_poly.pdbx_seq_one_letter_code
_entity_poly.pdbx_strand_id
1 'polypeptide(L)' 'MTHLIRFEVVGKPRFGNLDGGRIVVQDDDFASSETVTVDGVKVLTPPTAKMITLCDNFHALK' A
#
# COMPACT_ATOMS: atom_id res chain seq x y z
N MET A 1 -11.33 5.99 4.81
CA MET A 1 -10.84 4.61 5.01
C MET A 1 -9.37 4.65 4.63
N THR A 2 -8.48 4.33 5.57
CA THR A 2 -7.03 4.41 5.35
C THR A 2 -6.50 3.10 4.78
N HIS A 3 -5.70 3.18 3.72
CA HIS A 3 -5.09 2.00 3.09
C HIS A 3 -3.58 2.00 3.34
N LEU A 4 -3.05 0.95 3.98
CA LEU A 4 -1.61 0.75 4.04
C LEU A 4 -1.10 0.34 2.66
N ILE A 5 -0.19 1.11 2.09
CA ILE A 5 0.39 0.85 0.79
C ILE A 5 1.91 0.78 0.87
N ARG A 6 2.49 0.04 -0.08
CA ARG A 6 3.91 0.10 -0.39
C ARG A 6 4.09 1.00 -1.60
N PHE A 7 5.07 1.88 -1.58
CA PHE A 7 5.35 2.80 -2.68
C PHE A 7 6.85 3.06 -2.82
N GLU A 8 7.26 3.61 -3.95
CA GLU A 8 8.62 4.07 -4.21
C GLU A 8 8.62 5.58 -4.38
N VAL A 9 9.51 6.26 -3.66
CA VAL A 9 9.74 7.71 -3.76
C VAL A 9 11.25 7.94 -3.87
N VAL A 10 11.69 8.68 -4.89
CA VAL A 10 13.12 8.91 -5.18
C VAL A 10 13.95 7.60 -5.21
N GLY A 11 13.41 6.55 -5.84
CA GLY A 11 14.10 5.25 -5.98
C GLY A 11 14.16 4.40 -4.72
N LYS A 12 13.52 4.81 -3.62
CA LYS A 12 13.51 4.07 -2.35
C LYS A 12 12.11 3.52 -2.04
N PRO A 13 11.97 2.20 -1.81
CA PRO A 13 10.70 1.63 -1.37
C PRO A 13 10.40 2.02 0.08
N ARG A 14 9.16 2.38 0.37
CA ARG A 14 8.63 2.77 1.68
C ARG A 14 7.21 2.24 1.90
N PHE A 15 6.72 2.36 3.12
CA PHE A 15 5.34 2.06 3.51
C PHE A 15 4.65 3.33 4.01
N GLY A 16 3.34 3.39 3.85
CA GLY A 16 2.57 4.52 4.35
C GLY A 16 1.07 4.35 4.22
N ASN A 17 0.32 5.16 4.96
CA ASN A 17 -1.13 5.18 4.90
C ASN A 17 -1.59 6.16 3.82
N LEU A 18 -2.31 5.65 2.83
CA LEU A 18 -3.00 6.45 1.82
C LEU A 18 -4.35 6.92 2.38
N ASP A 19 -4.53 8.23 2.39
CA ASP A 19 -5.79 8.90 2.70
C ASP A 19 -5.97 10.13 1.80
N GLY A 20 -7.06 10.17 1.03
CA GLY A 20 -7.42 11.31 0.19
C GLY A 20 -6.33 11.81 -0.78
N GLY A 21 -5.51 10.90 -1.33
CA GLY A 21 -4.42 11.23 -2.26
C GLY A 21 -3.10 11.65 -1.59
N ARG A 22 -3.05 11.62 -0.25
CA ARG A 22 -1.83 11.82 0.54
C ARG A 22 -1.38 10.52 1.16
N ILE A 23 -0.07 10.37 1.28
CA ILE A 23 0.58 9.21 1.87
C ILE A 23 1.34 9.69 3.10
N VAL A 24 0.92 9.21 4.26
CA VAL A 24 1.59 9.43 5.54
C VAL A 24 2.63 8.33 5.71
N VAL A 25 3.92 8.66 5.61
CA VAL A 25 5.02 7.69 5.59
C VAL A 25 5.16 7.03 6.96
N GLN A 26 5.20 5.71 7.00
CA GLN A 26 5.49 4.97 8.23
C GLN A 26 6.97 4.57 8.24
N ASP A 27 7.70 5.06 9.23
CA ASP A 27 9.04 4.58 9.55
C ASP A 27 8.97 3.32 10.44
N ASP A 28 10.12 2.74 10.76
CA ASP A 28 10.22 1.45 11.49
C ASP A 28 9.51 1.45 12.86
N ASP A 29 9.31 2.62 13.46
CA ASP A 29 8.59 2.80 14.74
C ASP A 29 7.09 3.10 14.57
N PHE A 30 6.54 3.03 13.35
CA PHE A 30 5.16 3.41 13.01
C PHE A 30 4.75 4.84 13.39
N ALA A 31 5.68 5.65 13.90
CA ALA A 31 5.56 7.08 14.05
C ALA A 31 5.87 7.77 12.71
N SER A 32 5.14 8.84 12.40
CA SER A 32 5.22 9.51 11.09
C SER A 32 5.29 11.01 11.26
N SER A 33 6.20 11.67 10.53
CA SER A 33 6.20 13.13 10.33
C SER A 33 6.22 13.57 8.85
N GLU A 34 6.49 12.64 7.92
CA GLU A 34 6.61 12.94 6.48
C GLU A 34 5.30 12.63 5.74
N THR A 35 4.87 13.54 4.86
CA THR A 35 3.72 13.33 3.97
C THR A 35 4.15 13.51 2.52
N VAL A 36 3.71 12.60 1.65
CA VAL A 36 3.98 12.62 0.21
C VAL A 36 2.66 12.62 -0.57
N THR A 37 2.62 13.27 -1.72
CA THR A 37 1.47 13.22 -2.63
C THR A 37 1.53 11.97 -3.50
N VAL A 38 0.38 11.35 -3.76
CA VAL A 38 0.31 10.11 -4.56
C VAL A 38 0.85 10.30 -5.99
N ASP A 39 0.72 11.50 -6.56
CA ASP A 39 1.20 11.82 -7.92
C ASP A 39 2.73 11.74 -8.07
N GLY A 40 3.46 11.83 -6.95
CA GLY A 40 4.93 11.83 -6.93
C GLY A 40 5.54 10.46 -6.65
N VAL A 41 4.74 9.40 -6.57
CA VAL A 41 5.22 8.07 -6.16
C VAL A 41 4.76 6.97 -7.12
N LYS A 42 5.53 5.89 -7.16
CA LYS A 42 5.13 4.66 -7.83
C LYS A 42 4.58 3.70 -6.78
N VAL A 43 3.30 3.34 -6.88
CA VAL A 43 2.72 2.32 -6.00
C VAL A 43 3.32 0.95 -6.35
N LEU A 44 3.75 0.21 -5.33
CA LEU A 44 4.37 -1.10 -5.45
C LEU A 44 3.43 -2.18 -4.92
N THR A 45 3.62 -3.41 -5.39
CA THR A 45 2.96 -4.58 -4.80
C THR A 45 3.38 -4.70 -3.32
N PRO A 46 2.42 -4.84 -2.39
CA PRO A 46 2.72 -5.14 -1.00
C PRO A 46 3.58 -6.41 -0.87
N PRO A 47 4.48 -6.49 0.12
CA PRO A 47 5.32 -7.67 0.30
C PRO A 47 4.43 -8.87 0.73
N THR A 48 4.59 -9.99 0.05
CA THR A 48 3.92 -11.25 0.42
C THR A 48 4.95 -12.38 0.41
N ALA A 49 5.09 -13.10 1.53
CA ALA A 49 6.00 -14.25 1.59
C ALA A 49 5.50 -15.45 0.76
N LYS A 50 4.18 -15.65 0.73
CA LYS A 50 3.46 -16.66 -0.05
C LYS A 50 2.10 -16.10 -0.45
N MET A 51 1.56 -16.57 -1.57
CA MET A 51 0.20 -16.28 -2.02
C MET A 51 -0.58 -17.59 -2.01
N ILE A 52 -1.70 -17.61 -1.27
CA ILE A 52 -2.64 -18.74 -1.25
C ILE A 52 -3.88 -18.29 -2.01
N THR A 53 -4.37 -19.11 -2.93
CA THR A 53 -5.51 -18.81 -3.79
C THR A 53 -6.64 -19.81 -3.58
N LEU A 54 -7.89 -19.33 -3.69
CA LEU A 54 -9.10 -20.16 -3.68
C LEU A 54 -9.70 -20.15 -5.09
N CYS A 55 -9.82 -21.32 -5.70
CA CYS A 55 -10.49 -21.49 -6.99
C CYS A 55 -12.00 -21.71 -6.79
N ASP A 56 -12.79 -21.34 -7.79
CA ASP A 56 -14.24 -21.61 -7.84
C ASP A 56 -15.05 -21.11 -6.62
N ASN A 57 -14.59 -20.03 -5.97
CA ASN A 57 -15.19 -19.49 -4.74
C ASN A 57 -16.33 -18.48 -4.97
N PHE A 58 -16.93 -18.47 -6.16
CA PHE A 58 -18.10 -17.63 -6.47
C PHE A 58 -19.28 -18.52 -6.86
N HIS A 59 -20.43 -18.29 -6.23
CA HIS A 59 -21.68 -18.93 -6.66
C HIS A 59 -22.15 -18.28 -7.96
N ALA A 60 -22.49 -19.08 -8.96
CA ALA A 60 -23.17 -18.57 -10.15
C ALA A 60 -24.61 -18.18 -9.76
N LEU A 61 -24.81 -16.95 -9.29
CA LEU A 61 -26.13 -16.36 -9.17
C LEU A 61 -26.69 -16.22 -10.59
N LYS A 62 -27.65 -17.06 -10.96
CA LYS A 62 -28.48 -16.91 -12.16
C LYS A 62 -29.66 -16.02 -11.88
#